data_AF-A0A371K2Y3-F1
#
_entry.id   AF-A0A371K2Y3-F1
#
_cell.length_a   1.000
_cell.length_b   1.000
_cell.length_c   1.000
_cell.angle_alpha   90.00
_cell.angle_beta   90.00
_cell.angle_gamma   90.00
#
_symmetry.space_group_name_H-M   'P 1'
#
loop_
_entity.id
_entity.type
_entity.pdbx_description
1 polymer ?
#
loop_
_entity_poly.entity_id
_entity_poly.type
_entity_poly.pdbx_seq_one_letter_code
_entity_poly.pdbx_strand_id
1 'polypeptide(L)'
;MSAHDSHADDDGIAASRLQLPPGPWVSLLDGLCARFPAISRERWLDRFAHGRVLDAQRRPLSADAPYRVGMEILYYRAIAQEAAIPFQERVLLRDEHLLVVDKPHFLPVTPSGGFVAETLLARLRRRYGETDLAPLHRLDRGTAGLVLFSREPATRAAYQALFRERRIVKRYEALAAPLPELRFPLLRRSRLARGEPFFRMREVEGEPNSETAIDVIERGEPAWRYALAPVSGRKHQLRVHMAALGAPILNDPYYPLAEPQAPDDYARPLKLLARSLSFADPLSGEERQFESGLSL
;
A
#
# COMPACT_ATOMS: atom_id res chain seq x y z
N MET A 1 -16.07 40.23 17.15
CA MET A 1 -16.35 39.38 15.97
C MET A 1 -15.03 39.13 15.27
N SER A 2 -14.29 38.12 15.73
CA SER A 2 -13.07 37.66 15.07
C SER A 2 -13.42 36.31 14.45
N ALA A 3 -13.39 36.26 13.12
CA ALA A 3 -13.55 35.04 12.37
C ALA A 3 -12.42 34.09 12.76
N HIS A 4 -12.78 32.99 13.42
CA HIS A 4 -11.98 31.77 13.38
C HIS A 4 -12.06 31.26 11.94
N ASP A 5 -11.08 31.62 11.12
CA ASP A 5 -10.82 30.88 9.89
C ASP A 5 -10.34 29.49 10.31
N SER A 6 -11.28 28.53 10.20
CA SER A 6 -10.99 27.12 10.27
C SER A 6 -9.93 26.81 9.20
N HIS A 7 -8.68 26.60 9.62
CA HIS A 7 -7.74 25.86 8.81
C HIS A 7 -8.43 24.57 8.37
N ALA A 8 -8.51 24.33 7.06
CA ALA A 8 -9.09 23.12 6.51
C ALA A 8 -8.48 21.91 7.21
N ASP A 9 -9.24 21.32 8.13
CA ASP A 9 -8.94 20.04 8.76
C ASP A 9 -8.91 19.02 7.61
N ASP A 10 -7.70 18.71 7.16
CA ASP A 10 -7.49 17.80 6.04
C ASP A 10 -7.86 16.40 6.50
N ASP A 11 -8.79 15.74 5.79
CA ASP A 11 -9.47 14.46 6.07
C ASP A 11 -8.55 13.24 6.31
N GLY A 12 -7.56 13.33 7.19
CA GLY A 12 -6.53 12.31 7.44
C GLY A 12 -5.47 12.18 6.33
N ILE A 13 -5.51 13.02 5.28
CA ILE A 13 -4.63 12.91 4.11
C ILE A 13 -3.30 13.64 4.36
N ALA A 14 -2.17 12.93 4.21
CA ALA A 14 -0.85 13.57 4.28
C ALA A 14 -0.48 14.28 2.96
N ALA A 15 0.15 15.45 3.07
CA ALA A 15 0.72 16.15 1.92
C ALA A 15 1.82 15.33 1.26
N SER A 16 1.86 15.35 -0.07
CA SER A 16 3.00 14.87 -0.85
C SER A 16 4.11 15.92 -0.83
N ARG A 17 5.35 15.50 -0.52
CA ARG A 17 6.54 16.37 -0.54
C ARG A 17 7.27 16.23 -1.87
N LEU A 18 7.68 17.34 -2.48
CA LEU A 18 8.45 17.37 -3.71
C LEU A 18 9.56 18.41 -3.60
N GLN A 19 10.80 17.99 -3.79
CA GLN A 19 11.88 18.91 -4.13
C GLN A 19 11.87 19.12 -5.64
N LEU A 20 11.84 20.39 -6.04
CA LEU A 20 11.76 20.78 -7.44
C LEU A 20 13.07 20.43 -8.17
N PRO A 21 13.02 19.54 -9.19
CA PRO A 21 14.21 19.19 -9.95
C PRO A 21 14.69 20.37 -10.82
N PRO A 22 15.91 20.30 -11.36
CA PRO A 22 16.37 21.24 -12.38
C PRO A 22 15.42 21.29 -13.58
N GLY A 23 15.18 22.48 -14.12
CA GLY A 23 14.43 22.66 -15.36
C GLY A 23 14.26 24.12 -15.77
N PRO A 24 13.81 24.37 -17.01
CA PRO A 24 13.80 25.71 -17.61
C PRO A 24 12.54 26.53 -17.29
N TRP A 25 11.75 26.12 -16.31
CA TRP A 25 10.45 26.75 -16.03
C TRP A 25 10.61 28.03 -15.21
N VAL A 26 9.80 29.03 -15.52
CA VAL A 26 9.77 30.30 -14.79
C VAL A 26 8.76 30.23 -13.64
N SER A 27 7.56 29.70 -13.90
CA SER A 27 6.50 29.58 -12.90
C SER A 27 6.44 28.17 -12.30
N LEU A 28 6.03 28.10 -11.03
CA LEU A 28 5.81 26.85 -10.33
C LEU A 28 4.74 26.00 -11.02
N LEU A 29 3.65 26.62 -11.50
CA LEU A 29 2.59 25.95 -12.22
C LEU A 29 3.11 25.23 -13.47
N ASP A 30 3.94 25.88 -14.30
CA ASP A 30 4.47 25.27 -15.52
C ASP A 30 5.38 24.08 -15.21
N GLY A 31 6.23 24.21 -14.19
CA GLY A 31 7.09 23.12 -13.73
C GLY A 31 6.28 21.93 -13.20
N LEU A 32 5.20 22.18 -12.46
CA LEU A 32 4.31 21.10 -11.97
C LEU A 32 3.51 20.43 -13.10
N CYS A 33 3.03 21.20 -14.08
CA CYS A 33 2.35 20.64 -15.25
C CYS A 33 3.28 19.74 -16.06
N ALA A 34 4.53 20.18 -16.30
CA ALA A 34 5.52 19.40 -17.01
C ALA A 34 5.93 18.13 -16.24
N ARG A 35 6.05 18.23 -14.91
CA ARG A 35 6.46 17.10 -14.06
C ARG A 35 5.37 16.04 -13.92
N PHE A 36 4.11 16.45 -13.95
CA PHE A 36 2.94 15.59 -13.76
C PHE A 36 1.95 15.74 -14.93
N PRO A 37 2.29 15.25 -16.14
CA PRO A 37 1.48 15.45 -17.34
C PRO A 37 0.08 14.81 -17.27
N ALA A 38 -0.12 13.84 -16.36
CA ALA A 38 -1.43 13.23 -16.11
C ALA A 38 -2.38 14.14 -15.28
N ILE A 39 -1.91 15.26 -14.75
CA ILE A 39 -2.69 16.24 -14.00
C ILE A 39 -2.82 17.50 -14.86
N SER A 40 -4.06 17.84 -15.25
CA SER A 40 -4.31 19.02 -16.08
C SER A 40 -3.89 20.31 -15.36
N ARG A 41 -3.56 21.34 -16.14
CA ARG A 41 -3.25 22.69 -15.63
C ARG A 41 -4.38 23.24 -14.76
N GLU A 42 -5.62 23.04 -15.17
CA GLU A 42 -6.82 23.43 -14.42
C GLU A 42 -6.87 22.79 -13.03
N ARG A 43 -6.56 21.50 -12.91
CA ARG A 43 -6.49 20.82 -11.60
C ARG A 43 -5.37 21.36 -10.72
N TRP A 44 -4.26 21.81 -11.29
CA TRP A 44 -3.21 22.47 -10.52
C TRP A 44 -3.65 23.86 -10.05
N LEU A 45 -4.27 24.65 -10.93
CA LEU A 45 -4.84 25.96 -10.58
C LEU A 45 -5.87 25.84 -9.45
N ASP A 46 -6.77 24.85 -9.52
CA ASP A 46 -7.72 24.54 -8.46
C ASP A 46 -7.01 24.27 -7.11
N ARG A 47 -5.93 23.48 -7.11
CA ARG A 47 -5.16 23.24 -5.88
C ARG A 47 -4.51 24.51 -5.34
N PHE A 48 -3.95 25.36 -6.19
CA PHE A 48 -3.40 26.64 -5.75
C PHE A 48 -4.48 27.53 -5.14
N ALA A 49 -5.63 27.66 -5.80
CA ALA A 49 -6.76 28.47 -5.35
C ALA A 49 -7.29 28.03 -3.98
N HIS A 50 -7.27 26.72 -3.69
CA HIS A 50 -7.70 26.17 -2.41
C HIS A 50 -6.56 26.01 -1.38
N GLY A 51 -5.39 26.63 -1.59
CA GLY A 51 -4.27 26.57 -0.64
C GLY A 51 -3.69 25.16 -0.46
N ARG A 52 -3.85 24.27 -1.44
CA ARG A 52 -3.39 22.87 -1.41
C ARG A 52 -1.97 22.67 -1.97
N VAL A 53 -1.27 23.75 -2.28
CA VAL A 53 0.16 23.77 -2.61
C VAL A 53 0.83 24.73 -1.64
N LEU A 54 1.76 24.22 -0.84
CA LEU A 54 2.41 24.93 0.25
C LEU A 54 3.93 24.90 0.09
N ASP A 55 4.61 25.84 0.74
CA ASP A 55 6.06 25.79 0.94
C ASP A 55 6.46 24.83 2.09
N ALA A 56 7.75 24.71 2.36
CA ALA A 56 8.29 23.91 3.45
C ALA A 56 7.83 24.37 4.85
N GLN A 57 7.38 25.62 4.98
CA GLN A 57 6.82 26.21 6.20
C GLN A 57 5.28 26.10 6.25
N ARG A 58 4.68 25.32 5.35
CA ARG A 58 3.22 25.10 5.23
C ARG A 58 2.41 26.36 4.90
N ARG A 59 3.02 27.36 4.27
CA ARG A 59 2.32 28.55 3.79
C ARG A 59 1.84 28.34 2.35
N PRO A 60 0.60 28.72 1.99
CA PRO A 60 0.10 28.63 0.63
C PRO A 60 0.99 29.34 -0.38
N LEU A 61 1.28 28.66 -1.49
CA LEU A 61 1.97 29.22 -2.64
C LEU A 61 0.94 29.65 -3.69
N SER A 62 1.30 30.63 -4.51
CA SER A 62 0.50 31.04 -5.67
C SER A 62 0.96 30.31 -6.93
N ALA A 63 0.08 30.22 -7.94
CA ALA A 63 0.39 29.55 -9.21
C ALA A 63 1.52 30.24 -10.01
N ASP A 64 1.65 31.55 -9.85
CA ASP A 64 2.68 32.41 -10.45
C ASP A 64 3.98 32.46 -9.63
N ALA A 65 4.05 31.79 -8.48
CA ALA A 65 5.27 31.71 -7.68
C ALA A 65 6.45 31.22 -8.54
N PRO A 66 7.67 31.75 -8.35
CA PRO A 66 8.81 31.40 -9.18
C PRO A 66 9.22 29.94 -8.96
N TYR A 67 9.51 29.23 -10.06
CA TYR A 67 10.09 27.90 -10.00
C TYR A 67 11.56 27.99 -9.56
N ARG A 68 11.87 27.49 -8.37
CA ARG A 68 13.22 27.51 -7.81
C ARG A 68 13.73 26.09 -7.65
N VAL A 69 14.80 25.75 -8.36
CA VAL A 69 15.45 24.44 -8.26
C VAL A 69 15.83 24.14 -6.80
N GLY A 70 15.50 22.95 -6.33
CA GLY A 70 15.74 22.53 -4.94
C GLY A 70 14.72 23.07 -3.94
N MET A 71 13.83 24.00 -4.32
CA MET A 71 12.73 24.41 -3.47
C MET A 71 11.87 23.21 -3.14
N GLU A 72 11.51 23.10 -1.88
CA GLU A 72 10.60 22.09 -1.42
C GLU A 72 9.18 22.63 -1.36
N ILE A 73 8.27 21.87 -1.94
CA ILE A 73 6.85 22.11 -1.84
C ILE A 73 6.15 20.93 -1.19
N LEU A 74 5.02 21.23 -0.57
CA LEU A 74 4.03 20.26 -0.12
C LEU A 74 2.80 20.44 -1.00
N TYR A 75 2.19 19.35 -1.47
CA TYR A 75 0.91 19.45 -2.17
C TYR A 75 -0.03 18.33 -1.77
N TYR A 76 -1.32 18.64 -1.67
CA TYR A 76 -2.36 17.67 -1.38
C TYR A 76 -2.91 17.09 -2.67
N ARG A 77 -2.99 15.77 -2.71
CA ARG A 77 -3.64 15.06 -3.81
C ARG A 77 -5.14 15.16 -3.59
N ALA A 78 -5.86 15.62 -4.60
CA ALA A 78 -7.30 15.61 -4.63
C ALA A 78 -7.75 14.84 -5.86
N ILE A 79 -8.77 14.01 -5.67
CA ILE A 79 -9.53 13.35 -6.72
C ILE A 79 -10.93 13.92 -6.63
N ALA A 80 -11.38 14.58 -7.71
CA ALA A 80 -12.62 15.35 -7.70
C ALA A 80 -13.84 14.51 -7.29
N GLN A 81 -13.86 13.24 -7.71
CA GLN A 81 -14.84 12.24 -7.29
C GLN A 81 -14.11 10.93 -7.05
N GLU A 82 -13.81 10.66 -5.79
CA GLU A 82 -13.23 9.38 -5.37
C GLU A 82 -14.36 8.37 -5.14
N ALA A 83 -14.26 7.20 -5.78
CA ALA A 83 -15.25 6.15 -5.61
C ALA A 83 -15.20 5.59 -4.18
N ALA A 84 -16.35 5.56 -3.50
CA ALA A 84 -16.45 4.95 -2.18
C ALA A 84 -16.18 3.44 -2.27
N ILE A 85 -15.39 2.90 -1.32
CA ILE A 85 -15.17 1.47 -1.21
C ILE A 85 -16.13 0.91 -0.15
N PRO A 86 -17.09 0.03 -0.49
CA PRO A 86 -18.20 -0.32 0.41
C PRO A 86 -17.82 -1.29 1.54
N PHE A 87 -16.53 -1.58 1.73
CA PHE A 87 -16.03 -2.48 2.77
C PHE A 87 -15.45 -1.71 3.93
N GLN A 88 -15.62 -2.24 5.14
CA GLN A 88 -15.03 -1.68 6.36
C GLN A 88 -13.92 -2.59 6.87
N GLU A 89 -12.83 -1.98 7.33
CA GLU A 89 -11.78 -2.62 8.08
C GLU A 89 -12.18 -2.90 9.53
N ARG A 90 -11.62 -3.97 10.12
CA ARG A 90 -11.82 -4.31 11.53
C ARG A 90 -10.53 -4.08 12.31
N VAL A 91 -10.59 -3.28 13.36
CA VAL A 91 -9.45 -3.09 14.27
C VAL A 91 -9.38 -4.26 15.24
N LEU A 92 -8.22 -4.91 15.33
CA LEU A 92 -7.96 -6.04 16.23
C LEU A 92 -7.25 -5.60 17.52
N LEU A 93 -6.36 -4.63 17.41
CA LEU A 93 -5.62 -4.06 18.53
C LEU A 93 -5.43 -2.57 18.30
N ARG A 94 -5.56 -1.79 19.37
CA ARG A 94 -5.16 -0.37 19.44
C ARG A 94 -4.59 -0.13 20.84
N ASP A 95 -3.27 -0.21 20.96
CA ASP A 95 -2.52 0.09 22.20
C ASP A 95 -1.67 1.35 22.01
N GLU A 96 -0.87 1.75 23.01
CA GLU A 96 -0.04 2.96 22.94
C GLU A 96 0.82 3.09 21.67
N HIS A 97 1.39 1.99 21.17
CA HIS A 97 2.39 2.04 20.10
C HIS A 97 1.87 1.53 18.76
N LEU A 98 0.91 0.60 18.77
CA LEU A 98 0.46 -0.17 17.62
C LEU A 98 -1.05 -0.07 17.41
N LEU A 99 -1.40 -0.08 16.13
CA LEU A 99 -2.75 -0.33 15.65
C LEU A 99 -2.68 -1.50 14.65
N VAL A 100 -3.36 -2.59 14.96
CA VAL A 100 -3.43 -3.80 14.11
C VAL A 100 -4.81 -3.88 13.50
N VAL A 101 -4.86 -3.96 12.18
CA VAL A 101 -6.11 -3.87 11.43
C VAL A 101 -6.24 -5.01 10.44
N ASP A 102 -7.40 -5.63 10.45
CA ASP A 102 -7.83 -6.65 9.49
C ASP A 102 -8.46 -5.95 8.29
N LYS A 103 -7.68 -5.81 7.21
CA LYS A 103 -8.05 -5.04 6.01
C LYS A 103 -8.85 -5.90 5.03
N PRO A 104 -10.01 -5.44 4.52
CA PRO A 104 -10.74 -6.17 3.48
C PRO A 104 -10.00 -6.14 2.13
N HIS A 105 -10.44 -6.97 1.19
CA HIS A 105 -10.04 -6.86 -0.21
C HIS A 105 -10.40 -5.48 -0.78
N PHE A 106 -9.76 -5.10 -1.89
CA PHE A 106 -9.98 -3.86 -2.64
C PHE A 106 -9.62 -2.54 -1.94
N LEU A 107 -9.46 -2.51 -0.62
CA LEU A 107 -9.06 -1.32 0.12
C LEU A 107 -7.53 -1.10 0.03
N PRO A 108 -7.05 0.01 -0.56
CA PRO A 108 -5.63 0.34 -0.56
C PRO A 108 -5.16 0.76 0.84
N VAL A 109 -3.93 0.39 1.23
CA VAL A 109 -3.38 0.78 2.54
C VAL A 109 -3.07 2.28 2.59
N THR A 110 -2.48 2.81 1.52
CA THR A 110 -2.05 4.22 1.38
C THR A 110 -2.50 4.80 0.04
N PRO A 111 -2.50 6.15 -0.11
CA PRO A 111 -2.90 6.81 -1.35
C PRO A 111 -2.19 6.25 -2.58
N SER A 112 -2.98 5.77 -3.54
CA SER A 112 -2.47 5.20 -4.79
C SER A 112 -3.55 5.16 -5.87
N GLY A 113 -3.16 5.46 -7.12
CA GLY A 113 -4.08 5.46 -8.26
C GLY A 113 -5.25 6.42 -8.03
N GLY A 114 -6.47 5.90 -8.21
CA GLY A 114 -7.73 6.62 -8.03
C GLY A 114 -8.19 6.78 -6.58
N PHE A 115 -7.35 6.46 -5.59
CA PHE A 115 -7.73 6.53 -4.17
C PHE A 115 -6.74 7.35 -3.33
N VAL A 116 -7.27 8.32 -2.58
CA VAL A 116 -6.55 9.16 -1.63
C VAL A 116 -7.22 9.09 -0.25
N ALA A 117 -8.51 9.43 -0.15
CA ALA A 117 -9.30 9.43 1.08
C ALA A 117 -9.84 8.04 1.44
N GLU A 118 -10.17 7.21 0.44
CA GLU A 118 -10.68 5.85 0.59
C GLU A 118 -9.52 4.84 0.69
N THR A 119 -8.58 5.17 1.59
CA THR A 119 -7.46 4.30 1.94
C THR A 119 -7.56 3.91 3.40
N LEU A 120 -7.00 2.76 3.77
CA LEU A 120 -6.99 2.30 5.16
C LEU A 120 -6.39 3.37 6.09
N LEU A 121 -5.26 3.95 5.70
CA LEU A 121 -4.62 5.00 6.48
C LEU A 121 -5.52 6.24 6.67
N ALA A 122 -6.06 6.80 5.59
CA ALA A 122 -6.87 8.02 5.67
C ALA A 122 -8.16 7.78 6.48
N ARG A 123 -8.82 6.64 6.28
CA ARG A 123 -10.00 6.25 7.06
C ARG A 123 -9.72 6.13 8.55
N LEU A 124 -8.62 5.46 8.92
CA LEU A 124 -8.24 5.29 10.34
C LEU A 124 -7.85 6.60 10.99
N ARG A 125 -7.09 7.45 10.27
CA ARG A 125 -6.73 8.80 10.75
C ARG A 125 -7.97 9.66 10.99
N ARG A 126 -8.90 9.68 10.03
CA ARG A 126 -10.18 10.40 10.16
C ARG A 126 -11.03 9.84 11.30
N ARG A 127 -11.11 8.52 11.43
CA ARG A 127 -11.91 7.86 12.48
C ARG A 127 -11.39 8.13 13.89
N TYR A 128 -10.07 8.18 14.07
CA TYR A 128 -9.45 8.25 15.41
C TYR A 128 -8.76 9.59 15.72
N GLY A 129 -8.69 10.52 14.78
CA GLY A 129 -7.95 11.78 14.94
C GLY A 129 -6.44 11.61 15.06
N GLU A 130 -5.87 10.48 14.59
CA GLU A 130 -4.47 10.12 14.83
C GLU A 130 -3.57 10.53 13.66
N THR A 131 -3.15 11.80 13.61
CA THR A 131 -2.32 12.33 12.52
C THR A 131 -0.97 11.62 12.35
N ASP A 132 -0.42 11.09 13.46
CA ASP A 132 0.87 10.40 13.48
C ASP A 132 0.79 8.92 13.11
N LEU A 133 -0.41 8.39 12.87
CA LEU A 133 -0.57 7.00 12.43
C LEU A 133 0.21 6.77 11.13
N ALA A 134 1.05 5.74 11.08
CA ALA A 134 1.87 5.41 9.91
C ALA A 134 1.93 3.89 9.68
N PRO A 135 1.73 3.40 8.44
CA PRO A 135 1.82 1.98 8.15
C PRO A 135 3.25 1.48 8.33
N LEU A 136 3.41 0.35 9.02
CA LEU A 136 4.70 -0.32 9.20
C LEU A 136 5.04 -1.22 8.00
N HIS A 137 4.02 -1.70 7.31
CA HIS A 137 4.13 -2.40 6.03
C HIS A 137 2.87 -2.15 5.18
N ARG A 138 2.87 -2.68 3.97
CA ARG A 138 1.74 -2.57 3.04
C ARG A 138 1.33 -3.93 2.50
N LEU A 139 0.05 -4.06 2.22
CA LEU A 139 -0.52 -5.09 1.36
C LEU A 139 -0.90 -4.48 0.02
N ASP A 140 -0.97 -5.31 -1.01
CA ASP A 140 -1.56 -4.89 -2.28
C ASP A 140 -3.05 -4.58 -2.08
N ARG A 141 -3.61 -3.72 -2.94
CA ARG A 141 -5.01 -3.31 -2.85
C ARG A 141 -5.97 -4.52 -2.83
N GLY A 142 -5.73 -5.50 -3.69
CA GLY A 142 -6.53 -6.72 -3.78
C GLY A 142 -6.31 -7.73 -2.66
N THR A 143 -5.20 -7.65 -1.90
CA THR A 143 -4.89 -8.60 -0.82
C THR A 143 -5.59 -8.20 0.47
N ALA A 144 -6.32 -9.11 1.11
CA ALA A 144 -6.91 -8.88 2.43
C ALA A 144 -5.96 -9.30 3.56
N GLY A 145 -6.33 -8.96 4.79
CA GLY A 145 -5.70 -9.44 6.01
C GLY A 145 -4.94 -8.37 6.78
N LEU A 146 -4.03 -8.82 7.62
CA LEU A 146 -3.43 -7.99 8.67
C LEU A 146 -2.51 -6.89 8.13
N VAL A 147 -2.71 -5.67 8.65
CA VAL A 147 -1.83 -4.51 8.45
C VAL A 147 -1.51 -3.87 9.80
N LEU A 148 -0.22 -3.69 10.09
CA LEU A 148 0.25 -2.96 11.27
C LEU A 148 0.50 -1.49 10.94
N PHE A 149 0.11 -0.65 11.88
CA PHE A 149 0.44 0.76 11.93
C PHE A 149 1.16 1.08 13.25
N SER A 150 2.14 1.97 13.18
CA SER A 150 2.70 2.65 14.34
C SER A 150 1.87 3.89 14.63
N ARG A 151 1.52 4.08 15.89
CA ARG A 151 0.79 5.26 16.39
C ARG A 151 1.75 6.34 16.87
N GLU A 152 2.89 5.93 17.43
CA GLU A 152 3.87 6.81 18.06
C GLU A 152 5.12 7.01 17.17
N PRO A 153 5.45 8.23 16.74
CA PRO A 153 6.67 8.52 15.97
C PRO A 153 7.96 8.07 16.65
N ALA A 154 8.06 8.19 17.99
CA ALA A 154 9.27 7.86 18.73
C ALA A 154 9.63 6.36 18.65
N THR A 155 8.63 5.47 18.62
CA THR A 155 8.85 4.01 18.60
C THR A 155 8.81 3.41 17.19
N ARG A 156 8.36 4.18 16.20
CA ARG A 156 8.16 3.74 14.81
C ARG A 156 9.37 3.03 14.20
N ALA A 157 10.56 3.56 14.41
CA ALA A 157 11.78 3.01 13.82
C ALA A 157 12.07 1.59 14.33
N ALA A 158 11.80 1.31 15.61
CA ALA A 158 12.00 -0.01 16.21
C ALA A 158 11.06 -1.05 15.59
N TYR A 159 9.78 -0.71 15.40
CA TYR A 159 8.83 -1.62 14.73
C TYR A 159 9.11 -1.77 13.23
N GLN A 160 9.54 -0.73 12.53
CA GLN A 160 9.96 -0.84 11.12
C GLN A 160 11.19 -1.75 10.95
N ALA A 161 12.09 -1.75 11.92
CA ALA A 161 13.26 -2.60 11.92
C ALA A 161 12.90 -4.09 11.87
N LEU A 162 11.80 -4.52 12.51
CA LEU A 162 11.32 -5.91 12.46
C LEU A 162 11.14 -6.42 11.02
N PHE A 163 10.58 -5.60 10.12
CA PHE A 163 10.39 -5.97 8.72
C PHE A 163 11.70 -5.98 7.93
N ARG A 164 12.57 -4.99 8.18
CA ARG A 164 13.88 -4.87 7.52
C ARG A 164 14.82 -6.01 7.90
N GLU A 165 14.81 -6.38 9.17
CA GLU A 165 15.64 -7.43 9.78
C GLU A 165 15.00 -8.82 9.71
N ARG A 166 13.80 -8.93 9.13
CA ARG A 166 13.04 -10.18 8.97
C ARG A 166 12.77 -10.88 10.32
N ARG A 167 12.59 -10.09 11.37
CA ARG A 167 12.24 -10.54 12.74
C ARG A 167 10.72 -10.65 12.96
N ILE A 168 9.94 -10.57 11.88
CA ILE A 168 8.50 -10.78 11.88
C ILE A 168 8.16 -11.97 10.98
N VAL A 169 7.45 -12.94 11.55
CA VAL A 169 6.93 -14.09 10.82
C VAL A 169 5.60 -13.66 10.20
N LYS A 170 5.49 -13.85 8.88
CA LYS A 170 4.28 -13.53 8.12
C LYS A 170 3.77 -14.81 7.47
N ARG A 171 2.50 -15.14 7.69
CA ARG A 171 1.84 -16.28 7.02
C ARG A 171 0.68 -15.77 6.19
N TYR A 172 0.60 -16.28 4.97
CA TYR A 172 -0.46 -15.99 4.03
C TYR A 172 -1.15 -17.28 3.62
N GLU A 173 -2.42 -17.16 3.27
CA GLU A 173 -3.17 -18.22 2.59
C GLU A 173 -3.49 -17.78 1.17
N ALA A 174 -3.51 -18.71 0.23
CA ALA A 174 -3.97 -18.47 -1.13
C ALA A 174 -4.79 -19.64 -1.67
N LEU A 175 -5.81 -19.35 -2.47
CA LEU A 175 -6.47 -20.36 -3.31
C LEU A 175 -5.91 -20.27 -4.72
N ALA A 176 -5.44 -21.39 -5.26
CA ALA A 176 -4.90 -21.49 -6.61
C ALA A 176 -5.11 -22.91 -7.17
N ALA A 177 -4.88 -23.09 -8.47
CA ALA A 177 -5.03 -24.39 -9.13
C ALA A 177 -4.11 -25.46 -8.48
N PRO A 178 -4.55 -26.74 -8.43
CA PRO A 178 -3.72 -27.85 -7.96
C PRO A 178 -2.36 -27.94 -8.68
N LEU A 179 -1.30 -28.31 -7.94
CA LEU A 179 0.03 -28.58 -8.50
C LEU A 179 0.50 -29.99 -8.08
N PRO A 180 -0.18 -31.07 -8.52
CA PRO A 180 0.10 -32.44 -8.09
C PRO A 180 1.50 -32.92 -8.47
N GLU A 181 2.07 -32.35 -9.54
CA GLU A 181 3.41 -32.68 -10.02
C GLU A 181 4.55 -32.08 -9.17
N LEU A 182 4.23 -31.14 -8.27
CA LEU A 182 5.21 -30.52 -7.37
C LEU A 182 5.19 -31.17 -5.99
N ARG A 183 6.38 -31.22 -5.37
CA ARG A 183 6.54 -31.66 -3.97
C ARG A 183 6.55 -30.45 -3.04
N PHE A 184 5.83 -30.56 -1.94
CA PHE A 184 5.76 -29.56 -0.88
C PHE A 184 6.31 -30.14 0.44
N PRO A 185 6.93 -29.34 1.31
CA PRO A 185 7.14 -27.90 1.18
C PRO A 185 8.14 -27.53 0.07
N LEU A 186 7.88 -26.41 -0.59
CA LEU A 186 8.65 -25.90 -1.72
C LEU A 186 9.22 -24.51 -1.38
N LEU A 187 10.51 -24.30 -1.64
CA LEU A 187 11.13 -22.97 -1.53
C LEU A 187 11.31 -22.37 -2.93
N ARG A 188 10.57 -21.31 -3.26
CA ARG A 188 10.72 -20.57 -4.52
C ARG A 188 11.62 -19.36 -4.33
N ARG A 189 12.75 -19.35 -5.04
CA ARG A 189 13.71 -18.24 -5.08
C ARG A 189 13.81 -17.71 -6.51
N SER A 190 13.65 -16.41 -6.69
CA SER A 190 13.80 -15.77 -7.99
C SER A 190 14.14 -14.29 -7.87
N ARG A 191 14.62 -13.70 -8.96
CA ARG A 191 14.83 -12.27 -9.06
C ARG A 191 13.59 -11.62 -9.66
N LEU A 192 12.95 -10.76 -8.87
CA LEU A 192 11.81 -9.96 -9.31
C LEU A 192 12.27 -8.59 -9.79
N ALA A 193 11.79 -8.20 -10.96
CA ALA A 193 11.97 -6.86 -11.52
C ALA A 193 10.61 -6.28 -11.95
N ARG A 194 10.59 -4.97 -12.22
CA ARG A 194 9.41 -4.30 -12.79
C ARG A 194 9.08 -4.95 -14.14
N GLY A 195 7.81 -5.29 -14.34
CA GLY A 195 7.29 -5.82 -15.59
C GLY A 195 6.58 -4.74 -16.40
N GLU A 196 6.08 -5.14 -17.57
CA GLU A 196 5.16 -4.33 -18.38
C GLU A 196 3.74 -4.90 -18.35
N PRO A 197 2.70 -4.05 -18.17
CA PRO A 197 2.76 -2.64 -17.79
C PRO A 197 3.39 -2.39 -16.41
N PHE A 198 3.82 -1.15 -16.19
CA PHE A 198 4.65 -0.68 -15.07
C PHE A 198 4.23 -1.07 -13.65
N PHE A 199 2.94 -1.38 -13.45
CA PHE A 199 2.38 -1.79 -12.16
C PHE A 199 2.59 -3.28 -11.86
N ARG A 200 3.05 -4.07 -12.84
CA ARG A 200 3.37 -5.49 -12.69
C ARG A 200 4.83 -5.69 -12.31
N MET A 201 5.10 -6.91 -11.92
CA MET A 201 6.41 -7.47 -11.58
C MET A 201 6.56 -8.78 -12.36
N ARG A 202 7.78 -9.17 -12.70
CA ARG A 202 8.08 -10.42 -13.40
C ARG A 202 9.35 -11.08 -12.84
N GLU A 203 9.46 -12.38 -13.00
CA GLU A 203 10.73 -13.07 -12.80
C GLU A 203 11.67 -12.75 -13.96
N VAL A 204 12.94 -12.50 -13.64
CA VAL A 204 14.02 -12.28 -14.60
C VAL A 204 15.24 -13.08 -14.16
N GLU A 205 16.19 -13.27 -15.07
CA GLU A 205 17.47 -13.91 -14.76
C GLU A 205 18.32 -13.07 -13.79
N GLY A 206 19.20 -13.76 -13.05
CA GLY A 206 20.17 -13.18 -12.12
C GLY A 206 19.90 -13.49 -10.65
N GLU A 207 20.73 -12.91 -9.77
CA GLU A 207 20.70 -13.19 -8.33
C GLU A 207 19.32 -12.98 -7.69
N PRO A 208 18.76 -13.99 -6.99
CA PRO A 208 17.47 -13.89 -6.35
C PRO A 208 17.39 -12.74 -5.34
N ASN A 209 16.35 -11.91 -5.49
CA ASN A 209 16.03 -10.84 -4.55
C ASN A 209 14.70 -11.10 -3.80
N SER A 210 14.12 -12.28 -4.04
CA SER A 210 12.87 -12.74 -3.46
C SER A 210 12.91 -14.22 -3.11
N GLU A 211 12.24 -14.58 -2.03
CA GLU A 211 12.16 -15.93 -1.50
C GLU A 211 10.83 -16.15 -0.76
N THR A 212 10.15 -17.25 -1.09
CA THR A 212 8.87 -17.65 -0.49
C THR A 212 8.90 -19.16 -0.21
N ALA A 213 8.63 -19.54 1.03
CA ALA A 213 8.31 -20.93 1.37
C ALA A 213 6.83 -21.17 1.13
N ILE A 214 6.51 -22.28 0.48
CA ILE A 214 5.17 -22.64 0.00
C ILE A 214 4.86 -24.04 0.50
N ASP A 215 3.69 -24.20 1.09
CA ASP A 215 3.16 -25.50 1.51
C ASP A 215 1.66 -25.59 1.18
N VAL A 216 1.07 -26.77 1.36
CA VAL A 216 -0.34 -27.03 1.07
C VAL A 216 -1.08 -27.28 2.38
N ILE A 217 -2.04 -26.42 2.68
CA ILE A 217 -2.95 -26.56 3.82
C ILE A 217 -4.01 -27.61 3.49
N GLU A 218 -4.57 -27.54 2.28
CA GLU A 218 -5.71 -28.34 1.88
C GLU A 218 -5.66 -28.66 0.38
N ARG A 219 -5.93 -29.93 0.05
CA ARG A 219 -6.00 -30.44 -1.32
C ARG A 219 -7.44 -30.74 -1.68
N GLY A 220 -7.88 -30.32 -2.87
CA GLY A 220 -9.23 -30.54 -3.38
C GLY A 220 -9.41 -30.01 -4.80
N GLU A 221 -10.60 -30.20 -5.35
CA GLU A 221 -11.03 -29.62 -6.62
C GLU A 221 -12.05 -28.49 -6.34
N PRO A 222 -12.07 -27.38 -7.10
CA PRO A 222 -11.20 -27.07 -8.24
C PRO A 222 -9.87 -26.38 -7.85
N ALA A 223 -9.59 -26.24 -6.55
CA ALA A 223 -8.45 -25.45 -6.07
C ALA A 223 -7.86 -26.03 -4.77
N TRP A 224 -6.57 -25.78 -4.58
CA TRP A 224 -5.87 -26.04 -3.32
C TRP A 224 -5.75 -24.77 -2.49
N ARG A 225 -5.67 -24.95 -1.18
CA ARG A 225 -5.32 -23.89 -0.25
C ARG A 225 -3.85 -24.01 0.12
N TYR A 226 -3.09 -22.98 -0.24
CA TYR A 226 -1.65 -22.91 -0.02
C TYR A 226 -1.33 -22.07 1.21
N ALA A 227 -0.38 -22.52 2.02
CA ALA A 227 0.33 -21.69 2.98
C ALA A 227 1.52 -21.03 2.30
N LEU A 228 1.63 -19.71 2.37
CA LEU A 228 2.75 -18.95 1.82
C LEU A 228 3.45 -18.16 2.93
N ALA A 229 4.75 -18.37 3.09
CA ALA A 229 5.59 -17.68 4.06
C ALA A 229 6.71 -16.90 3.33
N PRO A 230 6.51 -15.61 3.02
CA PRO A 230 7.50 -14.82 2.32
C PRO A 230 8.62 -14.36 3.25
N VAL A 231 9.85 -14.78 2.94
CA VAL A 231 11.07 -14.36 3.67
C VAL A 231 11.43 -12.91 3.30
N SER A 232 11.24 -12.54 2.03
CA SER A 232 11.35 -11.17 1.52
C SER A 232 9.98 -10.46 1.42
N GLY A 233 9.96 -9.23 0.94
CA GLY A 233 8.75 -8.41 0.81
C GLY A 233 8.70 -7.60 -0.48
N ARG A 234 8.92 -8.25 -1.63
CA ARG A 234 8.85 -7.57 -2.93
C ARG A 234 7.40 -7.35 -3.35
N LYS A 235 7.15 -6.29 -4.12
CA LYS A 235 5.83 -6.00 -4.69
C LYS A 235 5.31 -7.24 -5.44
N HIS A 236 4.05 -7.60 -5.21
CA HIS A 236 3.38 -8.74 -5.85
C HIS A 236 4.12 -10.10 -5.74
N GLN A 237 5.07 -10.27 -4.81
CA GLN A 237 5.97 -11.44 -4.78
C GLN A 237 5.21 -12.77 -4.79
N LEU A 238 4.26 -12.95 -3.88
CA LEU A 238 3.46 -14.17 -3.76
C LEU A 238 2.68 -14.47 -5.04
N ARG A 239 2.10 -13.43 -5.64
CA ARG A 239 1.30 -13.52 -6.87
C ARG A 239 2.15 -13.96 -8.06
N VAL A 240 3.33 -13.36 -8.20
CA VAL A 240 4.29 -13.73 -9.27
C VAL A 240 4.82 -15.15 -9.06
N HIS A 241 5.20 -15.52 -7.84
CA HIS A 241 5.72 -16.86 -7.56
C HIS A 241 4.68 -17.95 -7.83
N MET A 242 3.44 -17.76 -7.39
CA MET A 242 2.36 -18.71 -7.66
C MET A 242 2.05 -18.80 -9.16
N ALA A 243 1.96 -17.68 -9.87
CA ALA A 243 1.78 -17.68 -11.32
C ALA A 243 2.94 -18.37 -12.07
N ALA A 244 4.18 -18.15 -11.64
CA ALA A 244 5.37 -18.75 -12.24
C ALA A 244 5.57 -20.24 -11.87
N LEU A 245 4.75 -20.79 -10.97
CA LEU A 245 4.62 -22.23 -10.72
C LEU A 245 3.52 -22.88 -11.58
N GLY A 246 2.79 -22.09 -12.38
CA GLY A 246 1.65 -22.57 -13.17
C GLY A 246 0.31 -22.51 -12.43
N ALA A 247 0.27 -22.04 -11.18
CA ALA A 247 -0.95 -21.88 -10.38
C ALA A 247 -1.13 -20.42 -9.96
N PRO A 248 -1.52 -19.50 -10.88
CA PRO A 248 -1.87 -18.13 -10.50
C PRO A 248 -2.97 -18.15 -9.43
N ILE A 249 -2.90 -17.21 -8.50
CA ILE A 249 -3.89 -17.08 -7.43
C ILE A 249 -5.26 -16.78 -8.06
N LEU A 250 -6.31 -17.42 -7.57
CA LEU A 250 -7.66 -17.24 -8.12
C LEU A 250 -8.09 -15.77 -8.07
N ASN A 251 -8.72 -15.33 -9.15
CA ASN A 251 -9.17 -13.96 -9.40
C ASN A 251 -8.03 -12.92 -9.33
N ASP A 252 -6.80 -13.29 -9.67
CA ASP A 252 -5.72 -12.32 -9.84
C ASP A 252 -5.86 -11.57 -11.17
N PRO A 253 -6.14 -10.25 -11.16
CA PRO A 253 -6.37 -9.50 -12.39
C PRO A 253 -5.07 -9.18 -13.15
N TYR A 254 -3.89 -9.46 -12.58
CA TYR A 254 -2.60 -9.05 -13.14
C TYR A 254 -1.72 -10.22 -13.60
N TYR A 255 -2.01 -11.44 -13.14
CA TYR A 255 -1.17 -12.61 -13.36
C TYR A 255 -1.99 -13.84 -13.75
N PRO A 256 -1.55 -14.61 -14.76
CA PRO A 256 -0.28 -14.49 -15.48
C PRO A 256 -0.29 -13.40 -16.58
N LEU A 257 -1.49 -12.99 -17.00
CA LEU A 257 -1.71 -11.89 -17.95
C LEU A 257 -2.54 -10.82 -17.25
N ALA A 258 -2.27 -9.55 -17.57
CA ALA A 258 -3.09 -8.46 -17.03
C ALA A 258 -4.39 -8.38 -17.82
N GLU A 259 -5.50 -8.42 -17.10
CA GLU A 259 -6.81 -8.12 -17.67
C GLU A 259 -6.85 -6.64 -18.11
N PRO A 260 -7.65 -6.30 -19.14
CA PRO A 260 -7.94 -4.92 -19.47
C PRO A 260 -8.43 -4.16 -18.23
N GLN A 261 -8.13 -2.86 -18.16
CA GLN A 261 -8.59 -2.05 -17.03
C GLN A 261 -10.12 -2.03 -17.00
N ALA A 262 -10.70 -2.75 -16.05
CA ALA A 262 -12.13 -2.81 -15.77
C ALA A 262 -12.42 -2.24 -14.38
N PRO A 263 -13.68 -1.83 -14.11
CA PRO A 263 -14.14 -1.58 -12.74
C PRO A 263 -13.91 -2.79 -11.85
N ASP A 264 -13.83 -2.56 -10.53
CA ASP A 264 -13.69 -3.65 -9.57
C ASP A 264 -14.90 -4.59 -9.64
N ASP A 265 -14.63 -5.89 -9.78
CA ASP A 265 -15.60 -6.94 -9.52
C ASP A 265 -15.48 -7.42 -8.06
N TYR A 266 -16.29 -6.83 -7.19
CA TYR A 266 -16.34 -7.18 -5.78
C TYR A 266 -16.78 -8.62 -5.50
N ALA A 267 -17.45 -9.29 -6.44
CA ALA A 267 -17.83 -10.70 -6.30
C ALA A 267 -16.64 -11.65 -6.50
N ARG A 268 -15.56 -11.17 -7.12
CA ARG A 268 -14.36 -11.96 -7.43
C ARG A 268 -13.10 -11.35 -6.80
N PRO A 269 -13.01 -11.28 -5.47
CA PRO A 269 -11.79 -10.83 -4.81
C PRO A 269 -10.62 -11.77 -5.11
N LEU A 270 -9.42 -11.20 -5.22
CA LEU A 270 -8.17 -11.93 -5.23
C LEU A 270 -8.13 -12.88 -4.03
N LYS A 271 -7.94 -14.17 -4.25
CA LYS A 271 -7.91 -15.18 -3.18
C LYS A 271 -6.54 -15.27 -2.51
N LEU A 272 -6.08 -14.14 -1.95
CA LEU A 272 -4.84 -14.02 -1.17
C LEU A 272 -5.13 -13.27 0.14
N LEU A 273 -4.78 -13.91 1.26
CA LEU A 273 -5.03 -13.42 2.61
C LEU A 273 -3.73 -13.36 3.42
N ALA A 274 -3.41 -12.21 3.99
CA ALA A 274 -2.38 -12.08 5.04
C ALA A 274 -2.95 -12.59 6.37
N ARG A 275 -2.78 -13.89 6.61
CA ARG A 275 -3.47 -14.63 7.67
C ARG A 275 -2.98 -14.33 9.07
N SER A 276 -1.66 -14.34 9.29
CA SER A 276 -1.10 -14.11 10.63
C SER A 276 0.24 -13.39 10.62
N LEU A 277 0.51 -12.72 11.74
CA LEU A 277 1.75 -12.01 12.03
C LEU A 277 2.19 -12.34 13.45
N SER A 278 3.47 -12.67 13.63
CA SER A 278 4.05 -12.85 14.96
C SER A 278 5.47 -12.30 15.06
N PHE A 279 5.80 -11.70 16.20
CA PHE A 279 7.09 -11.08 16.49
C PHE A 279 7.24 -10.84 18.00
N ALA A 280 8.48 -10.82 18.48
CA ALA A 280 8.80 -10.23 19.78
C ALA A 280 8.68 -8.70 19.68
N ASP A 281 7.90 -8.09 20.58
CA ASP A 281 7.76 -6.65 20.69
C ASP A 281 9.15 -6.03 20.90
N PRO A 282 9.58 -5.08 20.05
CA PRO A 282 10.94 -4.54 20.12
C PRO A 282 11.17 -3.63 21.32
N LEU A 283 10.12 -3.26 22.06
CA LEU A 283 10.20 -2.41 23.25
C LEU A 283 10.13 -3.23 24.53
N SER A 284 9.17 -4.16 24.63
CA SER A 284 8.98 -4.97 25.85
C SER A 284 9.62 -6.35 25.81
N GLY A 285 9.92 -6.87 24.61
CA GLY A 285 10.35 -8.25 24.40
C GLY A 285 9.24 -9.30 24.47
N GLU A 286 7.99 -8.90 24.73
CA GLU A 286 6.85 -9.82 24.78
C GLU A 286 6.52 -10.36 23.39
N GLU A 287 6.18 -11.65 23.29
CA GLU A 287 5.68 -12.23 22.04
C GLU A 287 4.29 -11.66 21.69
N ARG A 288 4.17 -11.12 20.49
CA ARG A 288 2.92 -10.63 19.90
C ARG A 288 2.50 -11.56 18.77
N GLN A 289 1.25 -12.00 18.78
CA GLN A 289 0.65 -12.78 17.69
C GLN A 289 -0.73 -12.24 17.35
N PHE A 290 -0.99 -12.11 16.04
CA PHE A 290 -2.25 -11.66 15.50
C PHE A 290 -2.71 -12.58 14.38
N GLU A 291 -4.02 -12.83 14.31
CA GLU A 291 -4.67 -13.59 13.25
C GLU A 291 -5.83 -12.81 12.65
N SER A 292 -5.94 -12.85 11.33
CA SER A 292 -7.09 -12.33 10.60
C SER A 292 -8.30 -13.22 10.88
N GLY A 293 -9.47 -12.59 11.01
CA GLY A 293 -10.75 -13.31 11.06
C GLY A 293 -11.42 -13.43 9.70
N LEU A 294 -10.77 -12.96 8.64
CA LEU A 294 -11.23 -13.17 7.26
C LEU A 294 -10.88 -14.59 6.80
N SER A 295 -11.62 -15.06 5.81
CA SER A 295 -11.43 -16.35 5.13
C SER A 295 -11.44 -16.17 3.62
N LEU A 296 -10.81 -17.11 2.90
CA LEU A 296 -10.78 -17.14 1.43
C LEU A 296 -11.96 -17.88 0.83
#